data_AF-A0A974I118-F1
#
_entry.id   AF-A0A974I118-F1
#
_cell.length_a   1.000
_cell.length_b   1.000
_cell.length_c   1.000
_cell.angle_alpha   90.00
_cell.angle_beta   90.00
_cell.angle_gamma   90.00
#
_symmetry.space_group_name_H-M   'P 1'
#
loop_
_entity.id
_entity.type
_entity.pdbx_description
1 polymer ?
#
loop_
_entity_poly.entity_id
_entity_poly.type
_entity_poly.pdbx_seq_one_letter_code
_entity_poly.pdbx_strand_id
1 'polypeptide(L)'
;MLINPVNLTCCLGTNKNLQNKLTHSHYTGSTKSKWLTSKRTGCYKCGDCMACPLVERTPTITLTMDNAEYKLKIYMNCKSTCVAYVMYCMCWKQYVGKTLLEFRRRILEHVGDVKRKRNTSISVHINECPNGNTKAMRFITVEQLKQTTRVGDVNKKLLQAEAKWTYAMNSKSPNGLNKGFTFSPFL
;
A
#
# COMPACT_ATOMS: atom_id res chain seq x y z
N MET A 1 75.77 -42.05 29.51
CA MET A 1 74.80 -43.15 29.69
C MET A 1 73.46 -42.65 29.15
N LEU A 2 73.03 -43.02 27.93
CA LEU A 2 72.28 -44.26 27.62
C LEU A 2 70.95 -44.27 28.41
N ILE A 3 69.72 -44.22 27.89
CA ILE A 3 69.05 -44.82 26.72
C ILE A 3 67.68 -44.12 26.47
N ASN A 4 67.21 -44.04 25.22
CA ASN A 4 65.79 -43.98 24.78
C ASN A 4 65.43 -45.39 24.21
N PRO A 5 64.17 -45.86 24.00
CA PRO A 5 62.82 -45.29 24.22
C PRO A 5 61.79 -46.35 24.78
N VAL A 6 60.47 -46.02 24.85
CA VAL A 6 59.30 -46.78 24.31
C VAL A 6 58.00 -45.96 24.50
N ASN A 7 57.19 -45.86 23.44
CA ASN A 7 55.84 -45.26 23.35
C ASN A 7 54.75 -46.14 24.03
N LEU A 8 53.67 -45.55 24.57
CA LEU A 8 52.33 -45.54 23.93
C LEU A 8 51.22 -44.86 24.78
N THR A 9 50.44 -44.01 24.09
CA THR A 9 49.00 -43.69 24.22
C THR A 9 48.41 -42.84 25.36
N CYS A 10 48.01 -41.63 24.93
CA CYS A 10 46.64 -41.10 24.85
C CYS A 10 45.83 -40.85 26.14
N CYS A 11 45.57 -39.56 26.45
CA CYS A 11 44.23 -38.95 26.57
C CYS A 11 44.36 -37.49 27.07
N LEU A 12 44.26 -36.50 26.17
CA LEU A 12 44.06 -35.09 26.53
C LEU A 12 42.58 -34.86 26.89
N GLY A 13 42.25 -34.91 28.17
CA GLY A 13 40.94 -34.51 28.69
C GLY A 13 40.85 -33.00 28.93
N THR A 14 40.50 -32.22 27.91
CA THR A 14 40.09 -30.82 28.10
C THR A 14 38.58 -30.76 28.29
N ASN A 15 38.16 -30.20 29.43
CA ASN A 15 36.76 -30.00 29.79
C ASN A 15 36.17 -28.91 28.86
N LYS A 16 35.27 -29.29 27.95
CA LYS A 16 34.70 -28.38 26.95
C LYS A 16 33.37 -27.82 27.44
N ASN A 17 33.41 -26.64 28.03
CA ASN A 17 32.20 -25.86 28.29
C ASN A 17 31.46 -25.55 26.98
N LEU A 18 30.13 -25.69 27.02
CA LEU A 18 29.20 -25.53 25.88
C LEU A 18 29.34 -24.17 25.17
N GLN A 19 29.84 -23.16 25.88
CA GLN A 19 29.99 -21.78 25.42
C GLN A 19 31.03 -21.61 24.29
N ASN A 20 32.04 -22.48 24.19
CA ASN A 20 33.09 -22.39 23.16
C ASN A 20 32.81 -23.23 21.89
N LYS A 21 31.65 -23.86 21.78
CA LYS A 21 31.23 -24.61 20.57
C LYS A 21 30.50 -23.74 19.53
N LEU A 22 30.33 -22.45 19.81
CA LEU A 22 29.55 -21.52 18.99
C LEU A 22 30.41 -20.37 18.44
N THR A 23 31.62 -20.66 18.00
CA THR A 23 32.43 -19.67 17.26
C THR A 23 32.92 -20.24 15.93
N HIS A 24 32.51 -19.52 14.88
CA HIS A 24 32.99 -19.53 13.49
C HIS A 24 32.50 -20.64 12.55
N SER A 25 31.18 -20.76 12.36
CA SER A 25 30.72 -21.11 11.01
C SER A 25 30.83 -19.85 10.14
N HIS A 26 31.74 -19.87 9.16
CA HIS A 26 31.70 -18.92 8.05
C HIS A 26 30.33 -19.02 7.37
N TYR A 27 29.42 -18.15 7.75
CA TYR A 27 28.14 -18.01 7.08
C TYR A 27 28.39 -17.32 5.74
N THR A 28 28.71 -18.12 4.72
CA THR A 28 28.48 -17.72 3.34
C THR A 28 26.97 -17.74 3.17
N GLY A 29 26.34 -16.59 3.44
CA GLY A 29 24.92 -16.36 3.21
C GLY A 29 24.61 -16.41 1.72
N SER A 30 24.60 -17.63 1.16
CA SER A 30 23.89 -17.96 -0.06
C SER A 30 22.48 -17.41 0.13
N THR A 31 22.14 -16.38 -0.64
CA THR A 31 20.78 -15.88 -0.80
C THR A 31 19.95 -16.96 -1.49
N LYS A 32 19.63 -18.02 -0.74
CA LYS A 32 18.57 -18.94 -1.09
C LYS A 32 17.28 -18.12 -1.03
N SER A 33 16.66 -17.89 -2.18
CA SER A 33 15.33 -17.30 -2.22
C SER A 33 14.43 -18.17 -1.32
N LYS A 34 13.92 -17.58 -0.23
CA LYS A 34 12.89 -18.24 0.55
C LYS A 34 11.72 -18.46 -0.40
N TRP A 35 11.44 -19.71 -0.72
CA TRP A 35 10.29 -20.16 -1.54
C TRP A 35 8.92 -19.70 -1.00
N LEU A 36 8.88 -19.02 0.15
CA LEU A 36 7.68 -18.58 0.87
C LEU A 36 7.58 -17.05 1.02
N THR A 37 7.79 -16.27 -0.03
CA THR A 37 7.37 -14.86 -0.04
C THR A 37 6.88 -14.42 -1.40
N SER A 38 5.71 -14.90 -1.83
CA SER A 38 4.89 -14.03 -2.69
C SER A 38 4.54 -12.81 -1.84
N LYS A 39 5.26 -11.70 -2.05
CA LYS A 39 5.00 -10.46 -1.30
C LYS A 39 3.55 -10.09 -1.57
N ARG A 40 2.69 -10.21 -0.55
CA ARG A 40 1.27 -9.85 -0.65
C ARG A 40 1.17 -8.42 -1.16
N THR A 41 0.40 -8.16 -2.21
CA THR A 41 0.15 -6.83 -2.76
C THR A 41 -1.35 -6.58 -2.85
N GLY A 42 -1.77 -5.31 -2.92
CA GLY A 42 -3.19 -4.95 -2.95
C GLY A 42 -3.60 -3.91 -1.92
N CYS A 43 -4.88 -3.54 -1.96
CA CYS A 43 -5.55 -2.75 -0.94
C CYS A 43 -6.20 -3.67 0.10
N TYR A 44 -6.00 -3.37 1.38
CA TYR A 44 -6.52 -4.17 2.48
C TYR A 44 -7.05 -3.31 3.63
N LYS A 45 -7.95 -3.90 4.41
CA LYS A 45 -8.38 -3.36 5.70
C LYS A 45 -7.24 -3.50 6.72
N CYS A 46 -7.05 -2.51 7.60
CA CYS A 46 -6.10 -2.62 8.70
C CYS A 46 -6.68 -3.37 9.92
N GLY A 47 -8.00 -3.54 9.99
CA GLY A 47 -8.70 -4.35 10.99
C GLY A 47 -9.25 -3.59 12.20
N ASP A 48 -8.73 -2.39 12.49
CA ASP A 48 -8.93 -1.69 13.77
C ASP A 48 -9.41 -0.23 13.63
N CYS A 49 -9.91 0.21 12.48
CA CYS A 49 -10.31 1.61 12.28
C CYS A 49 -11.70 1.81 11.67
N MET A 50 -12.33 2.95 11.98
CA MET A 50 -13.66 3.32 11.48
C MET A 50 -13.78 3.43 9.95
N ALA A 51 -12.66 3.63 9.23
CA ALA A 51 -12.65 3.64 7.77
C ALA A 51 -12.67 2.23 7.14
N CYS A 52 -12.27 1.17 7.88
CA CYS A 52 -12.14 -0.19 7.34
C CYS A 52 -13.40 -0.73 6.65
N PRO A 53 -14.63 -0.49 7.17
CA PRO A 53 -15.84 -0.96 6.51
C PRO A 53 -16.03 -0.41 5.08
N LEU A 54 -15.43 0.75 4.77
CA LEU A 54 -15.52 1.39 3.46
C LEU A 54 -14.36 1.03 2.54
N VAL A 55 -13.33 0.33 3.04
CA VAL A 55 -12.18 -0.09 2.23
C VAL A 55 -12.47 -1.44 1.58
N GLU A 56 -12.31 -1.49 0.27
CA GLU A 56 -12.47 -2.71 -0.51
C GLU A 56 -11.16 -3.50 -0.53
N ARG A 57 -11.23 -4.80 -0.21
CA ARG A 57 -10.05 -5.66 -0.19
C ARG A 57 -9.85 -6.23 -1.59
N THR A 58 -8.77 -5.84 -2.25
CA THR A 58 -8.48 -6.36 -3.59
C THR A 58 -6.99 -6.34 -3.93
N PRO A 59 -6.47 -7.37 -4.62
CA PRO A 59 -5.14 -7.33 -5.22
C PRO A 59 -5.10 -6.65 -6.60
N THR A 60 -6.26 -6.44 -7.24
CA THR A 60 -6.37 -5.91 -8.60
C THR A 60 -7.44 -4.81 -8.69
N ILE A 61 -7.41 -4.03 -9.77
CA ILE A 61 -8.45 -3.06 -10.11
C ILE A 61 -8.67 -3.09 -11.62
N THR A 62 -9.92 -3.05 -12.07
CA THR A 62 -10.25 -2.93 -13.49
C THR A 62 -10.19 -1.47 -13.90
N LEU A 63 -9.37 -1.16 -14.91
CA LEU A 63 -9.27 0.16 -15.50
C LEU A 63 -10.48 0.40 -16.40
N THR A 64 -11.21 1.49 -16.18
CA THR A 64 -12.45 1.75 -16.93
C THR A 64 -12.21 2.28 -18.34
N MET A 65 -11.02 2.79 -18.65
CA MET A 65 -10.71 3.28 -20.00
C MET A 65 -10.59 2.19 -21.05
N ASP A 66 -9.96 1.07 -20.70
CA ASP A 66 -9.59 0.00 -21.63
C ASP A 66 -10.11 -1.38 -21.17
N ASN A 67 -10.84 -1.43 -20.05
CA ASN A 67 -11.32 -2.65 -19.40
C ASN A 67 -10.20 -3.63 -19.05
N ALA A 68 -8.96 -3.15 -18.86
CA ALA A 68 -7.83 -3.97 -18.50
C ALA A 68 -7.76 -4.20 -16.98
N GLU A 69 -7.40 -5.41 -16.56
CA GLU A 69 -7.09 -5.68 -15.16
C GLU A 69 -5.68 -5.17 -14.81
N TYR A 70 -5.59 -4.34 -13.78
CA TYR A 70 -4.33 -3.85 -13.24
C TYR A 70 -4.03 -4.50 -11.88
N LYS A 71 -2.88 -5.18 -11.79
CA LYS A 71 -2.38 -5.74 -10.52
C LYS A 71 -1.70 -4.69 -9.66
N LEU A 72 -2.22 -4.47 -8.46
CA LEU A 72 -1.63 -3.55 -7.48
C LEU A 72 -0.26 -4.09 -7.06
N LYS A 73 0.77 -3.23 -7.13
CA LYS A 73 2.18 -3.63 -6.97
C LYS A 73 2.68 -3.58 -5.54
N ILE A 74 1.95 -2.91 -4.65
CA ILE A 74 2.37 -2.64 -3.27
C ILE A 74 1.24 -3.07 -2.33
N TYR A 75 1.61 -3.55 -1.15
CA TYR A 75 0.66 -3.74 -0.04
C TYR A 75 0.31 -2.39 0.55
N MET A 76 -0.97 -2.03 0.51
CA MET A 76 -1.50 -0.80 1.06
C MET A 76 -2.70 -1.10 1.95
N ASN A 77 -2.88 -0.30 2.99
CA ASN A 77 -4.02 -0.41 3.88
C ASN A 77 -4.47 0.96 4.39
N CYS A 78 -5.40 0.97 5.35
CA CYS A 78 -5.95 2.21 5.91
C CYS A 78 -4.90 3.13 6.56
N LYS A 79 -3.73 2.62 6.95
CA LYS A 79 -2.62 3.35 7.57
C LYS A 79 -1.60 3.85 6.53
N SER A 80 -1.74 3.49 5.25
CA SER A 80 -0.86 3.98 4.19
C SER A 80 -0.98 5.50 4.00
N THR A 81 0.16 6.18 3.89
CA THR A 81 0.31 7.62 3.60
C THR A 81 0.81 7.83 2.17
N CYS A 82 0.69 9.07 1.65
CA CYS A 82 1.14 9.44 0.31
C CYS A 82 0.57 8.53 -0.79
N VAL A 83 -0.76 8.34 -0.76
CA VAL A 83 -1.47 7.43 -1.68
C VAL A 83 -2.38 8.17 -2.65
N ALA A 84 -2.47 7.63 -3.86
CA ALA A 84 -3.61 7.85 -4.76
C ALA A 84 -4.62 6.72 -4.55
N TYR A 85 -5.91 7.05 -4.62
CA TYR A 85 -7.01 6.13 -4.37
C TYR A 85 -8.17 6.38 -5.34
N VAL A 86 -9.00 5.35 -5.50
CA VAL A 86 -10.27 5.39 -6.20
C VAL A 86 -11.39 5.21 -5.18
N MET A 87 -12.44 6.03 -5.29
CA MET A 87 -13.70 5.86 -4.60
C MET A 87 -14.76 5.47 -5.62
N TYR A 88 -15.48 4.39 -5.35
CA TYR A 88 -16.63 3.93 -6.12
C TYR A 88 -17.92 4.23 -5.35
N CYS A 89 -18.90 4.78 -6.05
CA CYS A 89 -20.29 4.78 -5.61
C CYS A 89 -20.97 3.48 -6.06
N MET A 90 -22.02 3.05 -5.35
CA MET A 90 -22.85 1.91 -5.73
C MET A 90 -23.57 2.09 -7.09
N CYS A 91 -23.67 3.32 -7.60
CA CYS A 91 -24.16 3.60 -8.95
C CYS A 91 -23.06 3.55 -10.02
N TRP A 92 -21.89 2.98 -9.69
CA TRP A 92 -20.73 2.79 -10.56
C TRP A 92 -19.97 4.05 -10.96
N LYS A 93 -20.40 5.23 -10.55
CA LYS A 93 -19.58 6.44 -10.69
C LYS A 93 -18.35 6.37 -9.79
N GLN A 94 -17.23 6.85 -10.31
CA GLN A 94 -15.94 6.79 -9.65
C GLN A 94 -15.27 8.16 -9.52
N TYR A 95 -14.52 8.31 -8.45
CA TYR A 95 -13.69 9.47 -8.14
C TYR A 95 -12.26 9.01 -7.87
N VAL A 96 -11.29 9.68 -8.46
CA VAL A 96 -9.87 9.52 -8.14
C VAL A 96 -9.44 10.67 -7.26
N GLY A 97 -8.73 10.36 -6.18
CA GLY A 97 -8.16 11.38 -5.32
C GLY A 97 -6.78 10.99 -4.80
N LYS A 98 -6.13 11.94 -4.12
CA LYS A 98 -4.89 11.70 -3.39
C LYS A 98 -4.93 12.16 -1.94
N THR A 99 -3.97 11.67 -1.15
CA THR A 99 -3.70 12.17 0.20
C THR A 99 -2.24 12.00 0.57
N LEU A 100 -1.66 13.03 1.21
CA LEU A 100 -0.36 12.94 1.88
C LEU A 100 -0.48 12.30 3.26
N LEU A 101 -1.64 12.47 3.90
CA LEU A 101 -1.99 11.90 5.20
C LEU A 101 -2.40 10.42 5.07
N GLU A 102 -2.64 9.76 6.20
CA GLU A 102 -3.15 8.39 6.21
C GLU A 102 -4.48 8.26 5.46
N PHE A 103 -4.61 7.19 4.69
CA PHE A 103 -5.79 6.91 3.88
C PHE A 103 -7.09 6.90 4.70
N ARG A 104 -7.08 6.32 5.91
CA ARG A 104 -8.23 6.32 6.82
C ARG A 104 -8.73 7.71 7.14
N ARG A 105 -7.83 8.68 7.33
CA ARG A 105 -8.20 10.07 7.63
C ARG A 105 -8.92 10.67 6.44
N ARG A 106 -8.41 10.45 5.23
CA ARG A 106 -9.05 10.96 4.00
C ARG A 106 -10.43 10.36 3.75
N ILE A 107 -10.61 9.06 4.04
CA ILE A 107 -11.94 8.42 3.96
C ILE A 107 -12.92 9.08 4.94
N LEU A 108 -12.49 9.31 6.18
CA LEU A 108 -13.35 9.92 7.21
C LEU A 108 -13.66 11.39 6.91
N GLU A 109 -12.75 12.11 6.25
CA GLU A 109 -13.02 13.45 5.71
C GLU A 109 -14.17 13.40 4.70
N HIS A 110 -14.12 12.51 3.70
CA HIS A 110 -15.21 12.33 2.73
C HIS A 110 -16.54 11.95 3.39
N VAL A 111 -16.52 11.03 4.36
CA VAL A 111 -17.70 10.68 5.18
C VAL A 111 -18.25 11.91 5.89
N GLY A 112 -17.37 12.73 6.47
CA GLY A 112 -17.73 13.96 7.14
C GLY A 112 -18.29 15.02 6.20
N ASP A 113 -17.80 15.10 4.96
CA ASP A 113 -18.28 16.00 3.92
C ASP A 113 -19.70 15.63 3.48
N VAL A 114 -19.94 14.34 3.21
CA VAL A 114 -21.27 13.80 2.87
C VAL A 114 -22.28 14.12 3.98
N LYS A 115 -21.95 13.80 5.23
CA LYS A 115 -22.84 14.03 6.38
C LYS A 115 -23.19 15.51 6.59
N ARG A 116 -22.25 16.42 6.27
CA ARG A 116 -22.43 17.86 6.40
C ARG A 116 -22.89 18.53 5.10
N LYS A 117 -23.18 17.75 4.05
CA LYS A 117 -23.59 18.24 2.73
C LYS A 117 -22.63 19.30 2.16
N ARG A 118 -21.31 19.11 2.34
CA ARG A 118 -20.32 20.05 1.81
C ARG A 118 -20.32 20.02 0.28
N ASN A 119 -19.92 21.12 -0.36
CA ASN A 119 -19.83 21.23 -1.81
C ASN A 119 -18.54 20.59 -2.36
N THR A 120 -18.39 19.28 -2.17
CA THR A 120 -17.35 18.46 -2.81
C THR A 120 -18.01 17.55 -3.84
N SER A 121 -17.29 17.14 -4.89
CA SER A 121 -17.90 16.32 -5.95
C SER A 121 -18.47 15.00 -5.43
N ILE A 122 -17.78 14.36 -4.48
CA ILE A 122 -18.27 13.15 -3.82
C ILE A 122 -19.51 13.47 -2.98
N SER A 123 -19.46 14.50 -2.13
CA SER A 123 -20.57 14.83 -1.23
C SER A 123 -21.84 15.21 -1.99
N VAL A 124 -21.73 16.06 -3.01
CA VAL A 124 -22.86 16.44 -3.87
C VAL A 124 -23.45 15.19 -4.52
N HIS A 125 -22.61 14.38 -5.18
CA HIS A 125 -23.07 13.16 -5.84
C HIS A 125 -23.75 12.16 -4.88
N ILE A 126 -23.15 11.87 -3.73
CA ILE A 126 -23.72 10.91 -2.78
C ILE A 126 -25.04 11.42 -2.18
N ASN A 127 -25.19 12.72 -1.97
CA ASN A 127 -26.44 13.28 -1.44
C ASN A 127 -27.57 13.33 -2.49
N GLU A 128 -27.25 13.32 -3.78
CA GLU A 128 -28.22 13.33 -4.89
C GLU A 128 -28.49 11.94 -5.48
N CYS A 129 -27.61 10.97 -5.23
CA CYS A 129 -27.73 9.62 -5.76
C CYS A 129 -28.92 8.87 -5.12
N PRO A 130 -29.70 8.09 -5.90
CA PRO A 130 -30.68 7.16 -5.34
C PRO A 130 -30.01 6.21 -4.34
N ASN A 131 -30.60 6.06 -3.14
CA ASN A 131 -30.03 5.30 -2.01
C ASN A 131 -28.65 5.79 -1.53
N GLY A 132 -28.30 7.03 -1.87
CA GLY A 132 -27.06 7.67 -1.52
C GLY A 132 -26.90 7.90 -0.03
N ASN A 133 -25.92 7.22 0.57
CA ASN A 133 -25.47 7.48 1.93
C ASN A 133 -23.98 7.11 2.04
N THR A 134 -23.37 7.32 3.21
CA THR A 134 -21.93 7.08 3.38
C THR A 134 -21.52 5.62 3.14
N LYS A 135 -22.44 4.66 3.30
CA LYS A 135 -22.20 3.24 3.02
C LYS A 135 -22.24 2.90 1.53
N ALA A 136 -22.69 3.82 0.66
CA ALA A 136 -22.62 3.66 -0.80
C ALA A 136 -21.20 3.80 -1.34
N MET A 137 -20.27 4.37 -0.55
CA MET A 137 -18.88 4.56 -0.94
C MET A 137 -18.03 3.31 -0.68
N ARG A 138 -17.15 2.96 -1.62
CA ARG A 138 -16.08 1.97 -1.46
C ARG A 138 -14.76 2.59 -1.91
N PHE A 139 -13.68 2.32 -1.19
CA PHE A 139 -12.39 2.95 -1.45
C PHE A 139 -11.28 1.91 -1.67
N ILE A 140 -10.45 2.15 -2.69
CA ILE A 140 -9.28 1.31 -3.04
C ILE A 140 -8.07 2.22 -3.20
N THR A 141 -6.98 1.94 -2.49
CA THR A 141 -5.67 2.56 -2.76
C THR A 141 -5.04 1.92 -3.98
N VAL A 142 -4.57 2.72 -4.94
CA VAL A 142 -4.06 2.24 -6.23
C VAL A 142 -2.57 2.48 -6.43
N GLU A 143 -2.02 3.51 -5.79
CA GLU A 143 -0.59 3.83 -5.87
C GLU A 143 -0.13 4.47 -4.56
N GLN A 144 1.07 4.10 -4.10
CA GLN A 144 1.72 4.69 -2.94
C GLN A 144 3.11 5.18 -3.32
N LEU A 145 3.39 6.43 -2.99
CA LEU A 145 4.72 7.00 -3.16
C LEU A 145 5.52 6.84 -1.87
N LYS A 146 6.82 6.54 -2.02
CA LYS A 146 7.74 6.60 -0.89
C LYS A 146 7.94 8.06 -0.51
N GLN A 147 7.82 8.37 0.78
CA GLN A 147 8.23 9.67 1.29
C GLN A 147 9.73 9.82 1.06
N THR A 148 10.11 10.70 0.14
CA THR A 148 11.50 11.13 -0.04
C THR A 148 11.80 12.29 0.92
N THR A 149 13.07 12.67 1.06
CA THR A 149 13.50 13.76 1.96
C THR A 149 12.92 15.13 1.61
N ARG A 150 12.28 15.32 0.44
CA ARG A 150 11.66 16.59 0.02
C ARG A 150 10.16 16.45 -0.18
N VAL A 151 9.37 17.03 0.72
CA VAL A 151 7.88 16.98 0.70
C VAL A 151 7.29 17.52 -0.61
N GLY A 152 7.87 18.58 -1.18
CA GLY A 152 7.39 19.19 -2.44
C GLY A 152 7.43 18.22 -3.63
N ASP A 153 8.48 17.40 -3.71
CA ASP A 153 8.64 16.38 -4.75
C ASP A 153 7.56 15.28 -4.62
N VAL A 154 7.28 14.85 -3.38
CA VAL A 154 6.23 13.87 -3.11
C VAL A 154 4.85 14.39 -3.55
N ASN A 155 4.50 15.65 -3.25
CA ASN A 155 3.20 16.18 -3.65
C ASN A 155 3.08 16.35 -5.18
N LYS A 156 4.13 16.80 -5.88
CA LYS A 156 4.13 16.88 -7.35
C LYS A 156 3.92 15.49 -7.98
N LYS A 157 4.68 14.49 -7.53
CA LYS A 157 4.52 13.11 -7.99
C LYS A 157 3.14 12.55 -7.67
N LEU A 158 2.56 12.91 -6.52
CA LEU A 158 1.24 12.45 -6.14
C LEU A 158 0.12 13.10 -6.97
N LEU A 159 0.28 14.37 -7.36
CA LEU A 159 -0.58 15.03 -8.35
C LEU A 159 -0.49 14.33 -9.72
N GLN A 160 0.71 13.95 -10.16
CA GLN A 160 0.89 13.19 -11.41
C GLN A 160 0.23 11.81 -11.33
N ALA A 161 0.37 11.11 -10.20
CA ALA A 161 -0.32 9.84 -9.97
C ALA A 161 -1.85 10.00 -10.00
N GLU A 162 -2.40 11.01 -9.31
CA GLU A 162 -3.83 11.34 -9.35
C GLU A 162 -4.32 11.59 -10.78
N ALA A 163 -3.59 12.37 -11.58
CA ALA A 163 -3.95 12.65 -12.97
C ALA A 163 -3.91 11.38 -13.85
N LYS A 164 -2.85 10.57 -13.71
CA LYS A 164 -2.73 9.28 -14.41
C LYS A 164 -3.90 8.34 -14.09
N TRP A 165 -4.23 8.20 -12.82
CA TRP A 165 -5.35 7.35 -12.40
C TRP A 165 -6.71 7.95 -12.79
N THR A 166 -6.84 9.29 -12.77
CA THR A 166 -8.05 9.97 -13.25
C THR A 166 -8.34 9.61 -14.69
N TYR A 167 -7.30 9.64 -15.54
CA TYR A 167 -7.37 9.18 -16.92
C TYR A 167 -7.70 7.69 -17.00
N ALA A 168 -6.88 6.81 -16.40
CA ALA A 168 -7.05 5.35 -16.51
C ALA A 168 -8.42 4.83 -16.01
N MET A 169 -9.02 5.52 -15.04
CA MET A 169 -10.33 5.20 -14.50
C MET A 169 -11.48 5.94 -15.20
N ASN A 170 -11.28 6.68 -16.30
CA ASN A 170 -12.34 7.47 -16.96
C ASN A 170 -13.19 8.29 -15.96
N SER A 171 -12.57 8.82 -14.91
CA SER A 171 -13.30 9.31 -13.73
C SER A 171 -13.71 10.77 -13.84
N LYS A 172 -13.48 11.40 -14.99
CA LYS A 172 -13.87 12.79 -15.27
C LYS A 172 -15.38 12.88 -15.51
N SER A 173 -16.01 13.95 -15.03
CA SER A 173 -17.39 14.28 -15.39
C SER A 173 -17.55 14.39 -16.93
N PRO A 174 -18.63 13.84 -17.53
CA PRO A 174 -19.82 13.27 -16.88
C PRO A 174 -19.72 11.79 -16.46
N ASN A 175 -18.72 11.05 -16.96
CA ASN A 175 -18.56 9.60 -16.74
C ASN A 175 -18.21 9.26 -15.28
N GLY A 176 -17.44 10.13 -14.62
CA GLY A 176 -17.14 10.03 -13.19
C GLY A 176 -17.34 11.34 -12.43
N LEU A 177 -16.66 11.48 -11.29
CA LEU A 177 -16.89 12.55 -10.31
C LEU A 177 -15.75 13.58 -10.23
N ASN A 178 -14.64 13.38 -10.94
CA ASN A 178 -13.55 14.36 -10.99
C ASN A 178 -13.99 15.58 -11.82
N LYS A 179 -13.90 16.77 -11.21
CA LYS A 179 -14.16 18.06 -11.88
C LYS A 179 -12.89 18.54 -12.58
N GLY A 180 -12.98 18.81 -13.88
CA GLY A 180 -11.84 19.27 -14.66
C GLY A 180 -10.77 18.18 -14.84
N PHE A 181 -9.85 18.41 -15.75
CA PHE A 181 -8.66 17.59 -15.92
C PHE A 181 -7.55 18.49 -16.42
N THR A 182 -6.43 18.54 -15.69
CA THR A 182 -5.28 19.36 -16.08
C THR A 182 -4.01 18.52 -16.06
N PHE A 183 -3.17 18.73 -17.08
CA PHE A 183 -1.83 18.18 -17.14
C PHE A 183 -0.79 19.11 -16.49
N SER A 184 -1.20 20.19 -15.82
CA SER A 184 -0.29 21.08 -15.08
C SER A 184 0.73 20.36 -14.18
N PRO A 185 0.41 19.22 -13.54
CA PRO A 185 1.41 18.48 -12.75
C PRO A 185 2.59 17.91 -13.55
N PHE A 186 2.47 17.79 -14.87
CA PHE A 186 3.50 17.26 -15.77
C PHE A 186 4.32 18.36 -16.46
N LEU A 187 3.91 19.62 -16.33
CA LEU A 187 4.65 20.80 -16.77
C LEU A 187 5.64 21.24 -15.65
#